data_AF-A0AB73K849-F1
#
_entry.id   AF-A0AB73K849-F1
#
_cell.length_a   1.000
_cell.length_b   1.000
_cell.length_c   1.000
_cell.angle_alpha   90.00
_cell.angle_beta   90.00
_cell.angle_gamma   90.00
#
_symmetry.space_group_name_H-M   'P 1'
#
loop_
_entity.id
_entity.type
_entity.pdbx_description
1 polymer ?
#
loop_
_entity_poly.entity_id
_entity_poly.type
_entity_poly.pdbx_seq_one_letter_code
_entity_poly.pdbx_strand_id
1 'polypeptide(L)'
;MKKNLLFILAFMFVSATIPAKELFLDKKDYIVNNNMVSSVTKYNPIDVYGILNFLMQYSQETKKWNYEKLGLNWKDIYNTLMGRPEILINKLSSKFIWEERNGHKVVTKIYIDIVYEEKKLTGDFNGKYFKYLEYLFVGGNKLTSLDVSKNPFLIVLNCGYNQINTLKVCNNGKLSYIDCNNNKLTFLDVSNNKNLSTLHCYNNKLTNLNLSNTKGLQYLYCHENNLKALDVSDCLNLGVLNCNENQLTSIDVSKNFYLSRLYCSNNSISTLDLSNNSNLYELSCDNNQLPKLDLFNNYRLRDLNCSYNKLTSLDVTMDNIKKVSCSHNLLKYSTFDINTKGLIYLKISPQETTQGGSKSFYEIIDLSSDFKSKNGGQTYYSWYDKATGLPVTMYAYNGRFIAGSKNAGKTLICKMRGGPRFGTFELEYEVTIQKILPFSAKSLISTIPENFKLIGGLENETESIQLTPNPVIDILKINTAAKVTSVSVYNYAGKEVKRYPRVINNELDLQDLPSGIYIVNIDTEIGTLSKKIIKK
;
A
#
# COMPACT_ATOMS: atom_id res chain seq x y z
N MET A 1 -5.65 -39.19 -24.21
CA MET A 1 -5.87 -40.49 -23.54
C MET A 1 -5.36 -40.41 -22.10
N LYS A 2 -6.23 -40.07 -21.15
CA LYS A 2 -5.94 -40.13 -19.71
C LYS A 2 -6.19 -41.56 -19.24
N LYS A 3 -5.16 -42.26 -18.79
CA LYS A 3 -5.23 -43.34 -17.80
C LYS A 3 -3.80 -43.74 -17.47
N ASN A 4 -3.47 -43.69 -16.18
CA ASN A 4 -2.20 -44.14 -15.59
C ASN A 4 -1.61 -45.31 -16.37
N LEU A 5 -0.34 -45.21 -16.80
CA LEU A 5 0.40 -46.34 -17.38
C LEU A 5 0.34 -47.55 -16.43
N LEU A 6 0.22 -47.31 -15.12
CA LEU A 6 -0.01 -48.32 -14.08
C LEU A 6 -1.34 -49.07 -14.24
N PHE A 7 -2.43 -48.41 -14.67
CA PHE A 7 -3.72 -49.04 -14.97
C PHE A 7 -3.67 -49.82 -16.27
N ILE A 8 -2.94 -49.33 -17.27
CA ILE A 8 -2.73 -50.03 -18.54
C ILE A 8 -1.86 -51.27 -18.31
N LEU A 9 -0.82 -51.17 -17.49
CA LEU A 9 -0.01 -52.31 -17.06
C LEU A 9 -0.87 -53.28 -16.23
N ALA A 10 -1.60 -52.82 -15.22
CA ALA A 10 -2.48 -53.68 -14.41
C ALA A 10 -3.62 -54.35 -15.20
N PHE A 11 -4.22 -53.69 -16.21
CA PHE A 11 -5.24 -54.29 -17.09
C PHE A 11 -4.65 -55.24 -18.13
N MET A 12 -3.46 -54.96 -18.65
CA MET A 12 -2.74 -55.90 -19.52
C MET A 12 -2.38 -57.22 -18.81
N PHE A 13 -2.48 -57.29 -17.49
CA PHE A 13 -2.34 -58.51 -16.68
C PHE A 13 -3.67 -59.22 -16.32
N VAL A 14 -4.86 -58.64 -16.62
CA VAL A 14 -6.16 -59.25 -16.27
C VAL A 14 -7.01 -59.64 -17.50
N SER A 15 -6.82 -59.01 -18.66
CA SER A 15 -7.57 -59.39 -19.87
C SER A 15 -6.64 -59.95 -20.94
N ALA A 16 -6.50 -61.27 -20.96
CA ALA A 16 -6.07 -61.97 -22.16
C ALA A 16 -7.13 -61.79 -23.26
N THR A 17 -6.63 -61.64 -24.49
CA THR A 17 -7.30 -61.73 -25.80
C THR A 17 -8.12 -60.53 -26.28
N ILE A 18 -7.57 -59.80 -27.26
CA ILE A 18 -8.09 -59.56 -28.64
C ILE A 18 -7.20 -58.46 -29.30
N PRO A 19 -6.89 -58.53 -30.62
CA PRO A 19 -5.68 -57.94 -31.19
C PRO A 19 -5.93 -56.59 -31.86
N ALA A 20 -4.97 -55.68 -31.73
CA ALA A 20 -4.78 -54.58 -32.67
C ALA A 20 -3.28 -54.45 -32.98
N LYS A 21 -2.98 -54.61 -34.28
CA LYS A 21 -1.67 -54.61 -34.91
C LYS A 21 -0.97 -53.24 -34.80
N GLU A 22 0.36 -53.32 -34.79
CA GLU A 22 1.36 -52.29 -35.11
C GLU A 22 1.61 -51.16 -34.09
N LEU A 23 2.45 -51.43 -33.08
CA LEU A 23 3.83 -50.91 -32.97
C LEU A 23 4.46 -51.41 -31.65
N PHE A 24 5.78 -51.61 -31.63
CA PHE A 24 6.63 -52.06 -30.50
C PHE A 24 6.77 -53.58 -30.29
N LEU A 25 7.34 -54.27 -31.29
CA LEU A 25 8.10 -55.51 -31.06
C LEU A 25 9.49 -55.15 -30.50
N ASP A 26 9.70 -55.44 -29.21
CA ASP A 26 10.97 -55.93 -28.60
C ASP A 26 10.95 -55.97 -27.05
N LYS A 27 9.79 -55.79 -26.40
CA LYS A 27 9.66 -55.82 -24.92
C LYS A 27 8.75 -56.93 -24.37
N LYS A 28 8.23 -57.83 -25.21
CA LYS A 28 7.26 -58.85 -24.80
C LYS A 28 7.89 -60.17 -24.35
N ASP A 29 9.01 -60.58 -24.96
CA ASP A 29 9.55 -61.93 -24.78
C ASP A 29 10.56 -62.06 -23.62
N TYR A 30 10.99 -60.95 -23.02
CA TYR A 30 11.90 -60.95 -21.86
C TYR A 30 11.19 -61.19 -20.52
N ILE A 31 9.88 -60.90 -20.44
CA ILE A 31 9.13 -60.91 -19.17
C ILE A 31 8.47 -62.27 -18.90
N VAL A 32 8.16 -63.06 -19.93
CA VAL A 32 7.53 -64.39 -19.77
C VAL A 32 8.50 -65.42 -19.18
N ASN A 33 9.81 -65.25 -19.36
CA ASN A 33 10.81 -66.27 -19.00
C ASN A 33 11.53 -66.06 -17.66
N ASN A 34 11.26 -65.00 -16.89
CA ASN A 34 12.00 -64.71 -15.65
C ASN A 34 11.11 -64.29 -14.47
N ASN A 35 10.54 -65.30 -13.81
CA ASN A 35 10.26 -65.42 -12.38
C ASN A 35 9.59 -64.24 -11.64
N MET A 36 8.32 -64.46 -11.26
CA MET A 36 7.76 -63.90 -10.03
C MET A 36 8.51 -64.47 -8.82
N VAL A 37 9.59 -63.82 -8.40
CA VAL A 37 10.18 -64.05 -7.08
C VAL A 37 9.42 -63.18 -6.09
N SER A 38 8.68 -63.81 -5.18
CA SER A 38 8.14 -63.15 -3.99
C SER A 38 9.31 -62.61 -3.16
N SER A 39 9.58 -61.31 -3.23
CA SER A 39 10.46 -60.69 -2.24
C SER A 39 9.63 -60.44 -0.97
N VAL A 40 10.14 -60.91 0.16
CA VAL A 40 9.64 -60.53 1.49
C VAL A 40 10.15 -59.12 1.78
N THR A 41 9.65 -58.13 1.04
CA THR A 41 10.04 -56.74 1.26
C THR A 41 9.41 -56.24 2.56
N LYS A 42 10.20 -55.57 3.39
CA LYS A 42 9.70 -54.95 4.63
C LYS A 42 8.90 -53.67 4.37
N TYR A 43 8.91 -53.14 3.15
CA TYR A 43 8.21 -51.91 2.80
C TYR A 43 6.74 -52.16 2.53
N ASN A 44 5.89 -51.25 3.01
CA ASN A 44 4.46 -51.34 2.81
C ASN A 44 4.12 -51.27 1.30
N PRO A 45 3.42 -52.27 0.73
CA PRO A 45 3.17 -52.33 -0.71
C PRO A 45 2.25 -51.20 -1.21
N ILE A 46 1.36 -50.68 -0.37
CA ILE A 46 0.46 -49.57 -0.74
C ILE A 46 1.23 -48.26 -0.85
N ASP A 47 2.17 -47.99 0.07
CA ASP A 47 3.04 -46.82 -0.03
C ASP A 47 3.91 -46.88 -1.30
N VAL A 48 4.53 -48.03 -1.57
CA VAL A 48 5.33 -48.24 -2.79
C VAL A 48 4.49 -48.01 -4.05
N TYR A 49 3.26 -48.53 -4.08
CA TYR A 49 2.32 -48.29 -5.16
C TYR A 49 1.97 -46.81 -5.30
N GLY A 50 1.78 -46.09 -4.19
CA GLY A 50 1.55 -44.65 -4.17
C GLY A 50 2.70 -43.85 -4.79
N ILE A 51 3.95 -44.23 -4.47
CA ILE A 51 5.16 -43.63 -5.08
C ILE A 51 5.14 -43.85 -6.59
N LEU A 52 4.97 -45.10 -7.03
CA LEU A 52 4.91 -45.42 -8.47
C LEU A 52 3.77 -44.68 -9.18
N ASN A 53 2.60 -44.59 -8.54
CA ASN A 53 1.45 -43.87 -9.08
C ASN A 53 1.74 -42.39 -9.32
N PHE A 54 2.51 -41.75 -8.44
CA PHE A 54 2.92 -40.36 -8.59
C PHE A 54 4.06 -40.16 -9.61
N LEU A 55 5.04 -41.05 -9.57
CA LEU A 55 6.23 -41.02 -10.44
C LEU A 55 5.90 -41.28 -11.92
N MET A 56 4.88 -42.09 -12.19
CA MET A 56 4.44 -42.42 -13.55
C MET A 56 3.31 -41.52 -14.04
N GLN A 57 3.34 -40.24 -13.66
CA GLN A 57 2.51 -39.23 -14.30
C GLN A 57 3.34 -38.48 -15.34
N TYR A 58 2.76 -38.30 -16.52
CA TYR A 58 3.44 -37.71 -17.68
C TYR A 58 3.06 -36.25 -17.86
N SER A 59 4.07 -35.40 -18.00
CA SER A 59 3.91 -33.99 -18.33
C SER A 59 3.88 -33.80 -19.83
N GLN A 60 2.75 -33.35 -20.39
CA GLN A 60 2.64 -33.00 -21.81
C GLN A 60 3.50 -31.78 -22.17
N GLU A 61 3.61 -30.83 -21.25
CA GLU A 61 4.37 -29.59 -21.43
C GLU A 61 5.87 -29.88 -21.58
N THR A 62 6.43 -30.70 -20.69
CA THR A 62 7.88 -30.99 -20.67
C THR A 62 8.24 -32.27 -21.40
N LYS A 63 7.26 -33.01 -21.93
CA LYS A 63 7.40 -34.33 -22.55
C LYS A 63 8.19 -35.36 -21.70
N LYS A 64 8.09 -35.27 -20.37
CA LYS A 64 8.84 -36.11 -19.41
C LYS A 64 7.91 -36.68 -18.35
N TRP A 65 8.21 -37.88 -17.88
CA TRP A 65 7.59 -38.46 -16.69
C TRP A 65 8.17 -37.85 -15.41
N ASN A 66 7.39 -37.88 -14.32
CA ASN A 66 7.87 -37.40 -13.02
C ASN A 66 9.14 -38.16 -12.56
N TYR A 67 9.25 -39.48 -12.80
CA TYR A 67 10.47 -40.23 -12.45
C TYR A 67 11.71 -39.72 -13.20
N GLU A 68 11.58 -39.35 -14.48
CA GLU A 68 12.70 -38.82 -15.28
C GLU A 68 13.16 -37.46 -14.76
N LYS A 69 12.22 -36.60 -14.33
CA LYS A 69 12.51 -35.31 -13.68
C LYS A 69 13.28 -35.47 -12.37
N LEU A 70 13.09 -36.61 -11.70
CA LEU A 70 13.81 -36.97 -10.48
C LEU A 70 15.11 -37.75 -10.75
N GLY A 71 15.56 -37.85 -12.01
CA GLY A 71 16.81 -38.53 -12.38
C GLY A 71 16.73 -40.06 -12.36
N LEU A 72 15.53 -40.62 -12.29
CA LEU A 72 15.30 -42.05 -12.40
C LEU A 72 15.13 -42.47 -13.87
N ASN A 73 15.32 -43.75 -14.14
CA ASN A 73 15.06 -44.33 -15.46
C ASN A 73 14.02 -45.46 -15.38
N TRP A 74 13.59 -45.96 -16.54
CA TRP A 74 12.60 -47.04 -16.62
C TRP A 74 13.04 -48.32 -15.88
N LYS A 75 14.35 -48.62 -15.82
CA LYS A 75 14.86 -49.80 -15.12
C LYS A 75 14.58 -49.73 -13.62
N ASP A 76 14.63 -48.54 -13.02
CA ASP A 76 14.29 -48.32 -11.61
C ASP A 76 12.82 -48.62 -11.34
N ILE A 77 11.94 -48.14 -12.22
CA ILE A 77 10.49 -48.38 -12.17
C ILE A 77 10.18 -49.87 -12.37
N TYR A 78 10.77 -50.48 -13.40
CA TYR A 78 10.61 -51.90 -13.73
C TYR A 78 11.03 -52.81 -12.57
N ASN A 79 12.22 -52.57 -11.98
CA ASN A 79 12.69 -53.37 -10.84
C ASN A 79 11.73 -53.29 -9.65
N THR A 80 11.15 -52.12 -9.40
CA THR A 80 10.15 -51.94 -8.34
C THR A 80 8.89 -52.76 -8.61
N LEU A 81 8.40 -52.75 -9.86
CA LEU A 81 7.26 -53.55 -10.29
C LEU A 81 7.52 -55.07 -10.21
N MET A 82 8.78 -55.50 -10.40
CA MET A 82 9.22 -56.89 -10.23
C MET A 82 9.50 -57.27 -8.76
N GLY A 83 8.99 -56.49 -7.80
CA GLY A 83 9.11 -56.79 -6.39
C GLY A 83 10.47 -56.44 -5.78
N ARG A 84 11.27 -55.54 -6.37
CA ARG A 84 12.54 -55.06 -5.78
C ARG A 84 12.49 -53.56 -5.49
N PRO A 85 11.59 -53.10 -4.60
CA PRO A 85 11.38 -51.67 -4.33
C PRO A 85 12.57 -50.98 -3.67
N GLU A 86 13.48 -51.74 -3.05
CA GLU A 86 14.68 -51.23 -2.37
C GLU A 86 15.52 -50.35 -3.30
N ILE A 87 15.61 -50.70 -4.59
CA ILE A 87 16.40 -49.98 -5.59
C ILE A 87 15.85 -48.56 -5.79
N LEU A 88 14.53 -48.43 -5.95
CA LEU A 88 13.87 -47.13 -6.10
C LEU A 88 13.92 -46.33 -4.79
N ILE A 89 13.65 -47.00 -3.67
CA ILE A 89 13.63 -46.38 -2.34
C ILE A 89 15.00 -45.80 -1.99
N ASN A 90 16.09 -46.52 -2.25
CA ASN A 90 17.44 -46.03 -1.96
C ASN A 90 17.76 -44.75 -2.75
N LYS A 91 17.35 -44.69 -4.03
CA LYS A 91 17.53 -43.49 -4.88
C LYS A 91 16.67 -42.30 -4.45
N LEU A 92 15.52 -42.56 -3.82
CA LEU A 92 14.59 -41.54 -3.34
C LEU A 92 14.62 -41.36 -1.83
N SER A 93 15.67 -41.84 -1.15
CA SER A 93 15.77 -41.87 0.31
C SER A 93 15.73 -40.49 0.96
N SER A 94 16.12 -39.44 0.25
CA SER A 94 15.98 -38.04 0.69
C SER A 94 14.58 -37.46 0.50
N LYS A 95 13.72 -38.14 -0.26
CA LYS A 95 12.37 -37.67 -0.63
C LYS A 95 11.25 -38.42 0.08
N PHE A 96 11.45 -39.69 0.39
CA PHE A 96 10.47 -40.52 1.11
C PHE A 96 11.15 -41.11 2.34
N ILE A 97 10.72 -40.68 3.51
CA ILE A 97 11.24 -41.15 4.79
C ILE A 97 10.34 -42.28 5.29
N TRP A 98 10.98 -43.38 5.64
CA TRP A 98 10.33 -44.62 6.04
C TRP A 98 10.59 -44.91 7.51
N GLU A 99 9.53 -45.20 8.26
CA GLU A 99 9.61 -45.60 9.67
C GLU A 99 8.96 -46.98 9.86
N GLU A 100 9.42 -47.71 10.87
CA GLU A 100 8.85 -49.00 11.20
C GLU A 100 7.57 -48.85 12.03
N ARG A 101 6.46 -49.42 11.54
CA ARG A 101 5.16 -49.47 12.20
C ARG A 101 4.58 -50.86 12.00
N ASN A 102 4.27 -51.55 13.10
CA ASN A 102 3.68 -52.91 13.09
C ASN A 102 4.46 -53.92 12.21
N GLY A 103 5.79 -53.91 12.29
CA GLY A 103 6.65 -54.84 11.55
C GLY A 103 6.85 -54.52 10.07
N HIS A 104 6.31 -53.40 9.57
CA HIS A 104 6.52 -52.93 8.21
C HIS A 104 7.09 -51.51 8.20
N LYS A 105 7.94 -51.20 7.22
CA LYS A 105 8.36 -49.84 6.90
C LYS A 105 7.26 -49.12 6.12
N VAL A 106 6.78 -48.01 6.65
CA VAL A 106 5.76 -47.14 6.03
C VAL A 106 6.31 -45.74 5.79
N VAL A 107 5.79 -45.03 4.80
CA VAL A 107 6.17 -43.63 4.53
C VAL A 107 5.50 -42.73 5.57
N THR A 108 6.30 -42.01 6.34
CA THR A 108 5.82 -41.02 7.32
C THR A 108 6.10 -39.59 6.89
N LYS A 109 7.11 -39.36 6.03
CA LYS A 109 7.45 -38.02 5.54
C LYS A 109 7.77 -38.02 4.05
N ILE A 110 7.30 -37.01 3.34
CA ILE A 110 7.54 -36.81 1.92
C ILE A 110 8.12 -35.41 1.70
N TYR A 111 9.27 -35.33 1.03
CA TYR A 111 10.02 -34.11 0.72
C TYR A 111 10.29 -34.00 -0.80
N ILE A 112 9.36 -33.36 -1.49
CA ILE A 112 9.38 -33.14 -2.93
C ILE A 112 9.15 -31.64 -3.21
N ASP A 113 9.78 -30.78 -2.41
CA ASP A 113 9.88 -29.36 -2.74
C ASP A 113 10.89 -29.18 -3.87
N ILE A 114 10.47 -28.59 -4.98
CA ILE A 114 11.32 -28.41 -6.16
C ILE A 114 11.44 -26.94 -6.53
N VAL A 115 12.67 -26.44 -6.53
CA VAL A 115 12.97 -25.04 -6.86
C VAL A 115 13.23 -24.86 -8.37
N TYR A 116 13.89 -25.83 -9.00
CA TYR A 116 14.30 -25.74 -10.40
C TYR A 116 13.14 -26.05 -11.37
N GLU A 117 12.84 -25.12 -12.27
CA GLU A 117 11.68 -25.15 -13.17
C GLU A 117 11.61 -26.43 -14.01
N GLU A 118 12.74 -26.92 -14.52
CA GLU A 118 12.84 -28.11 -15.36
C GLU A 118 12.56 -29.43 -14.61
N LYS A 119 12.62 -29.40 -13.28
CA LYS A 119 12.39 -30.56 -12.41
C LYS A 119 10.99 -30.59 -11.81
N LYS A 120 10.19 -29.53 -11.96
CA LYS A 120 8.85 -29.43 -11.34
C LYS A 120 7.95 -30.59 -11.76
N LEU A 121 7.38 -31.29 -10.79
CA LEU A 121 6.50 -32.43 -11.04
C LEU A 121 5.09 -31.96 -11.39
N THR A 122 4.35 -32.76 -12.14
CA THR A 122 3.00 -32.44 -12.62
C THR A 122 2.00 -33.48 -12.18
N GLY A 123 0.71 -33.10 -12.22
CA GLY A 123 -0.42 -34.01 -12.05
C GLY A 123 -0.99 -33.99 -10.64
N ASP A 124 -1.45 -35.15 -10.17
CA ASP A 124 -2.27 -35.29 -8.97
C ASP A 124 -1.52 -36.05 -7.87
N PHE A 125 -1.46 -35.47 -6.66
CA PHE A 125 -0.99 -36.20 -5.49
C PHE A 125 -2.18 -36.81 -4.74
N ASN A 126 -2.17 -38.14 -4.58
CA ASN A 126 -3.22 -38.87 -3.87
C ASN A 126 -2.69 -39.46 -2.57
N GLY A 127 -3.00 -38.81 -1.46
CA GLY A 127 -2.57 -39.18 -0.12
C GLY A 127 -3.18 -40.48 0.40
N LYS A 128 -4.20 -41.07 -0.25
CA LYS A 128 -4.85 -42.32 0.20
C LYS A 128 -3.91 -43.50 0.33
N TYR A 129 -2.78 -43.46 -0.39
CA TYR A 129 -1.78 -44.52 -0.33
C TYR A 129 -0.93 -44.44 0.94
N PHE A 130 -0.74 -43.24 1.51
CA PHE A 130 0.21 -42.97 2.58
C PHE A 130 -0.47 -42.82 3.95
N LYS A 131 -1.05 -43.91 4.48
CA LYS A 131 -1.90 -43.88 5.68
C LYS A 131 -1.24 -43.19 6.89
N TYR A 132 0.06 -43.40 7.08
CA TYR A 132 0.83 -42.90 8.23
C TYR A 132 1.61 -41.61 7.93
N LEU A 133 1.26 -40.90 6.86
CA LEU A 133 1.92 -39.64 6.50
C LEU A 133 1.69 -38.58 7.57
N GLU A 134 2.79 -38.06 8.12
CA GLU A 134 2.86 -37.02 9.16
C GLU A 134 3.35 -35.69 8.58
N TYR A 135 4.24 -35.71 7.58
CA TYR A 135 4.81 -34.52 6.96
C TYR A 135 4.75 -34.62 5.44
N LEU A 136 4.12 -33.64 4.78
CA LEU A 136 4.03 -33.58 3.33
C LEU A 136 4.55 -32.25 2.82
N PHE A 137 5.67 -32.27 2.12
CA PHE A 137 6.28 -31.14 1.43
C PHE A 137 6.30 -31.45 -0.07
N VAL A 138 5.44 -30.78 -0.83
CA VAL A 138 5.27 -30.92 -2.29
C VAL A 138 5.20 -29.55 -2.98
N GLY A 139 5.75 -28.53 -2.34
CA GLY A 139 5.78 -27.17 -2.82
C GLY A 139 6.65 -26.96 -4.06
N GLY A 140 6.42 -25.87 -4.79
CA GLY A 140 7.22 -25.51 -5.96
C GLY A 140 7.03 -26.44 -7.17
N ASN A 141 5.92 -27.18 -7.24
CA ASN A 141 5.61 -28.07 -8.35
C ASN A 141 4.53 -27.47 -9.27
N LYS A 142 4.04 -28.28 -10.21
CA LYS A 142 2.91 -27.96 -11.10
C LYS A 142 1.73 -28.91 -10.82
N LEU A 143 1.48 -29.22 -9.54
CA LEU A 143 0.38 -30.09 -9.14
C LEU A 143 -0.95 -29.38 -9.37
N THR A 144 -1.91 -30.10 -9.95
CA THR A 144 -3.26 -29.59 -10.21
C THR A 144 -4.27 -30.04 -9.17
N SER A 145 -3.98 -31.15 -8.49
CA SER A 145 -4.82 -31.71 -7.43
C SER A 145 -3.97 -32.27 -6.29
N LEU A 146 -4.47 -32.11 -5.08
CA LEU A 146 -3.91 -32.66 -3.87
C LEU A 146 -5.04 -33.18 -2.98
N ASP A 147 -5.06 -34.49 -2.75
CA ASP A 147 -5.99 -35.12 -1.81
C ASP A 147 -5.23 -35.63 -0.59
N VAL A 148 -5.48 -35.02 0.58
CA VAL A 148 -4.94 -35.45 1.88
C VAL A 148 -6.02 -35.95 2.84
N SER A 149 -7.24 -36.17 2.34
CA SER A 149 -8.41 -36.51 3.16
C SER A 149 -8.32 -37.85 3.90
N LYS A 150 -7.32 -38.66 3.57
CA LYS A 150 -7.05 -39.99 4.13
C LYS A 150 -5.76 -40.04 4.98
N ASN A 151 -5.21 -38.88 5.34
CA ASN A 151 -3.98 -38.76 6.13
C ASN A 151 -4.26 -38.18 7.54
N PRO A 152 -4.92 -38.93 8.44
CA PRO A 152 -5.33 -38.41 9.76
C PRO A 152 -4.16 -38.08 10.69
N PHE A 153 -2.95 -38.55 10.37
CA PHE A 153 -1.73 -38.29 11.12
C PHE A 153 -0.96 -37.06 10.63
N LEU A 154 -1.43 -36.36 9.60
CA LEU A 154 -0.72 -35.23 9.00
C LEU A 154 -0.60 -34.06 9.99
N ILE A 155 0.63 -33.63 10.27
CA ILE A 155 1.01 -32.55 11.19
C ILE A 155 1.42 -31.31 10.41
N VAL A 156 2.19 -31.50 9.33
CA VAL A 156 2.70 -30.41 8.50
C VAL A 156 2.35 -30.66 7.05
N LEU A 157 1.74 -29.66 6.43
CA LEU A 157 1.46 -29.63 5.00
C LEU A 157 2.09 -28.39 4.36
N ASN A 158 3.01 -28.60 3.43
CA ASN A 158 3.47 -27.59 2.48
C ASN A 158 3.12 -28.05 1.06
N CYS A 159 2.19 -27.36 0.43
CA CYS A 159 1.82 -27.50 -0.97
C CYS A 159 1.85 -26.16 -1.72
N GLY A 160 2.64 -25.21 -1.21
CA GLY A 160 2.81 -23.89 -1.78
C GLY A 160 3.32 -23.89 -3.22
N TYR A 161 3.12 -22.82 -3.98
CA TYR A 161 3.63 -22.67 -5.36
C TYR A 161 3.25 -23.85 -6.26
N ASN A 162 1.94 -24.10 -6.40
CA ASN A 162 1.37 -25.15 -7.25
C ASN A 162 0.20 -24.57 -8.08
N GLN A 163 -0.63 -25.44 -8.67
CA GLN A 163 -1.82 -25.04 -9.42
C GLN A 163 -3.10 -25.66 -8.84
N ILE A 164 -3.12 -25.85 -7.51
CA ILE A 164 -4.22 -26.51 -6.81
C ILE A 164 -5.41 -25.55 -6.72
N ASN A 165 -6.58 -26.03 -7.15
CA ASN A 165 -7.83 -25.25 -7.12
C ASN A 165 -8.67 -25.52 -5.87
N THR A 166 -8.52 -26.69 -5.26
CA THR A 166 -9.28 -27.11 -4.08
C THR A 166 -8.39 -27.85 -3.11
N LEU A 167 -8.45 -27.49 -1.83
CA LEU A 167 -7.73 -28.18 -0.76
C LEU A 167 -8.70 -28.54 0.36
N LYS A 168 -8.82 -29.84 0.67
CA LYS A 168 -9.69 -30.36 1.73
C LYS A 168 -8.85 -30.89 2.87
N VAL A 169 -8.91 -30.23 4.03
CA VAL A 169 -8.13 -30.57 5.23
C VAL A 169 -8.98 -30.93 6.46
N CYS A 170 -10.29 -31.12 6.27
CA CYS A 170 -11.25 -31.37 7.35
C CYS A 170 -10.98 -32.66 8.14
N ASN A 171 -10.29 -33.64 7.56
CA ASN A 171 -9.95 -34.91 8.22
C ASN A 171 -8.55 -34.92 8.85
N ASN A 172 -7.84 -33.78 8.83
CA ASN A 172 -6.44 -33.69 9.25
C ASN A 172 -6.32 -32.93 10.58
N GLY A 173 -7.00 -33.41 11.63
CA GLY A 173 -7.11 -32.71 12.93
C GLY A 173 -5.78 -32.50 13.68
N LYS A 174 -4.70 -33.17 13.26
CA LYS A 174 -3.35 -32.99 13.81
C LYS A 174 -2.53 -31.88 13.15
N LEU A 175 -3.03 -31.27 12.06
CA LEU A 175 -2.31 -30.21 11.38
C LEU A 175 -2.02 -29.05 12.34
N SER A 176 -0.74 -28.71 12.46
CA SER A 176 -0.25 -27.54 13.19
C SER A 176 0.30 -26.48 12.23
N TYR A 177 0.68 -26.86 11.01
CA TYR A 177 1.22 -25.98 9.98
C TYR A 177 0.62 -26.30 8.62
N ILE A 178 0.10 -25.27 7.95
CA ILE A 178 -0.37 -25.35 6.56
C ILE A 178 0.28 -24.22 5.76
N ASP A 179 0.98 -24.58 4.70
CA ASP A 179 1.41 -23.66 3.65
C ASP A 179 0.81 -24.09 2.31
N CYS A 180 -0.12 -23.29 1.81
CA CYS A 180 -0.82 -23.48 0.55
C CYS A 180 -0.82 -22.19 -0.29
N ASN A 181 0.16 -21.31 -0.04
CA ASN A 181 0.35 -20.06 -0.78
C ASN A 181 0.55 -20.30 -2.29
N ASN A 182 0.41 -19.25 -3.10
CA ASN A 182 0.71 -19.30 -4.54
C ASN A 182 0.02 -20.48 -5.24
N ASN A 183 -1.30 -20.57 -5.08
CA ASN A 183 -2.15 -21.59 -5.68
C ASN A 183 -3.36 -20.90 -6.35
N LYS A 184 -4.42 -21.66 -6.64
CA LYS A 184 -5.65 -21.16 -7.28
C LYS A 184 -6.88 -21.42 -6.41
N LEU A 185 -6.70 -21.52 -5.09
CA LEU A 185 -7.77 -21.82 -4.14
C LEU A 185 -8.81 -20.69 -4.13
N THR A 186 -10.09 -21.04 -4.22
CA THR A 186 -11.21 -20.08 -4.12
C THR A 186 -11.88 -20.08 -2.75
N PHE A 187 -11.67 -21.16 -1.99
CA PHE A 187 -12.19 -21.40 -0.66
C PHE A 187 -11.19 -22.24 0.14
N LEU A 188 -11.10 -21.98 1.45
CA LEU A 188 -10.35 -22.79 2.38
C LEU A 188 -11.09 -22.86 3.72
N ASP A 189 -11.27 -24.07 4.23
CA ASP A 189 -11.87 -24.34 5.54
C ASP A 189 -10.87 -25.09 6.41
N VAL A 190 -10.44 -24.44 7.49
CA VAL A 190 -9.53 -25.00 8.50
C VAL A 190 -10.21 -25.21 9.85
N SER A 191 -11.55 -25.20 9.89
CA SER A 191 -12.29 -25.22 11.16
C SER A 191 -12.17 -26.51 11.97
N ASN A 192 -11.69 -27.59 11.34
CA ASN A 192 -11.39 -28.85 12.01
C ASN A 192 -9.92 -28.96 12.47
N ASN A 193 -9.06 -27.99 12.13
CA ASN A 193 -7.63 -28.01 12.43
C ASN A 193 -7.35 -27.23 13.73
N LYS A 194 -7.89 -27.72 14.85
CA LYS A 194 -7.84 -27.03 16.16
C LYS A 194 -6.42 -26.78 16.69
N ASN A 195 -5.44 -27.55 16.22
CA ASN A 195 -4.03 -27.44 16.59
C ASN A 195 -3.22 -26.51 15.67
N LEU A 196 -3.86 -25.90 14.67
CA LEU A 196 -3.20 -25.04 13.69
C LEU A 196 -2.59 -23.82 14.38
N SER A 197 -1.28 -23.67 14.29
CA SER A 197 -0.53 -22.51 14.81
C SER A 197 -0.14 -21.54 13.71
N THR A 198 0.05 -22.03 12.48
CA THR A 198 0.50 -21.23 11.34
C THR A 198 -0.28 -21.59 10.07
N LEU A 199 -0.81 -20.57 9.41
CA LEU A 199 -1.47 -20.69 8.12
C LEU A 199 -0.91 -19.69 7.11
N HIS A 200 -0.30 -20.19 6.04
CA HIS A 200 0.03 -19.44 4.84
C HIS A 200 -0.93 -19.84 3.73
N CYS A 201 -1.80 -18.91 3.32
CA CYS A 201 -2.73 -19.10 2.21
C CYS A 201 -2.78 -17.88 1.27
N TYR A 202 -1.72 -17.06 1.29
CA TYR A 202 -1.59 -15.86 0.48
C TYR A 202 -1.38 -16.17 -1.01
N ASN A 203 -1.60 -15.16 -1.86
CA ASN A 203 -1.56 -15.29 -3.32
C ASN A 203 -2.40 -16.47 -3.83
N ASN A 204 -3.70 -16.39 -3.54
CA ASN A 204 -4.72 -17.33 -3.98
C ASN A 204 -5.90 -16.52 -4.55
N LYS A 205 -7.06 -17.17 -4.71
CA LYS A 205 -8.30 -16.52 -5.17
C LYS A 205 -9.39 -16.63 -4.12
N LEU A 206 -9.02 -16.72 -2.83
CA LEU A 206 -9.96 -16.95 -1.74
C LEU A 206 -10.98 -15.83 -1.68
N THR A 207 -12.25 -16.20 -1.73
CA THR A 207 -13.37 -15.29 -1.45
C THR A 207 -13.94 -15.51 -0.06
N ASN A 208 -13.62 -16.66 0.55
CA ASN A 208 -13.98 -17.03 1.91
C ASN A 208 -12.87 -17.91 2.51
N LEU A 209 -12.53 -17.62 3.76
CA LEU A 209 -11.60 -18.36 4.60
C LEU A 209 -12.27 -18.62 5.96
N ASN A 210 -12.56 -19.89 6.26
CA ASN A 210 -13.20 -20.26 7.53
C ASN A 210 -12.14 -20.61 8.60
N LEU A 211 -12.04 -19.75 9.62
CA LEU A 211 -11.12 -19.85 10.76
C LEU A 211 -11.82 -20.24 12.07
N SER A 212 -13.08 -20.69 12.00
CA SER A 212 -13.82 -21.08 13.21
C SER A 212 -13.06 -22.17 13.99
N ASN A 213 -13.06 -22.12 15.31
CA ASN A 213 -12.35 -23.08 16.18
C ASN A 213 -10.81 -23.15 16.03
N THR A 214 -10.14 -22.17 15.42
CA THR A 214 -8.66 -22.13 15.35
C THR A 214 -8.02 -21.31 16.48
N LYS A 215 -8.38 -21.61 17.74
CA LYS A 215 -7.90 -20.89 18.94
C LYS A 215 -6.39 -20.83 19.08
N GLY A 216 -5.70 -21.87 18.62
CA GLY A 216 -4.24 -21.97 18.66
C GLY A 216 -3.49 -21.16 17.59
N LEU A 217 -4.19 -20.55 16.63
CA LEU A 217 -3.56 -19.87 15.50
C LEU A 217 -2.81 -18.62 15.96
N GLN A 218 -1.50 -18.58 15.67
CA GLN A 218 -0.60 -17.50 16.05
C GLN A 218 -0.19 -16.64 14.84
N TYR A 219 -0.08 -17.26 13.67
CA TYR A 219 0.40 -16.62 12.44
C TYR A 219 -0.58 -16.87 11.30
N LEU A 220 -1.20 -15.80 10.80
CA LEU A 220 -2.11 -15.85 9.66
C LEU A 220 -1.60 -14.94 8.54
N TYR A 221 -1.24 -15.55 7.40
CA TYR A 221 -0.86 -14.85 6.19
C TYR A 221 -1.83 -15.19 5.07
N CYS A 222 -2.77 -14.28 4.81
CA CYS A 222 -3.86 -14.42 3.85
C CYS A 222 -3.92 -13.25 2.85
N HIS A 223 -2.82 -12.50 2.70
CA HIS A 223 -2.72 -11.40 1.73
C HIS A 223 -2.85 -11.86 0.28
N GLU A 224 -3.07 -10.92 -0.65
CA GLU A 224 -3.21 -11.19 -2.07
C GLU A 224 -4.32 -12.23 -2.35
N ASN A 225 -5.53 -11.92 -1.90
CA ASN A 225 -6.73 -12.73 -2.10
C ASN A 225 -7.92 -11.82 -2.47
N ASN A 226 -9.12 -12.40 -2.57
CA ASN A 226 -10.35 -11.66 -2.89
C ASN A 226 -11.32 -11.65 -1.69
N LEU A 227 -10.81 -11.62 -0.46
CA LEU A 227 -11.64 -11.66 0.75
C LEU A 227 -12.38 -10.34 0.90
N LYS A 228 -13.71 -10.40 1.04
CA LYS A 228 -14.56 -9.24 1.34
C LYS A 228 -14.82 -9.06 2.83
N ALA A 229 -14.71 -10.16 3.57
CA ALA A 229 -14.79 -10.22 5.02
C ALA A 229 -13.78 -11.25 5.52
N LEU A 230 -13.29 -11.03 6.74
CA LEU A 230 -12.38 -11.93 7.43
C LEU A 230 -12.74 -11.92 8.92
N ASP A 231 -13.17 -13.06 9.43
CA ASP A 231 -13.47 -13.24 10.84
C ASP A 231 -12.29 -13.91 11.54
N VAL A 232 -11.70 -13.21 12.51
CA VAL A 232 -10.58 -13.66 13.34
C VAL A 232 -10.95 -13.75 14.82
N SER A 233 -12.24 -13.72 15.15
CA SER A 233 -12.74 -13.69 16.54
C SER A 233 -12.36 -14.94 17.35
N ASP A 234 -12.29 -16.10 16.69
CA ASP A 234 -11.86 -17.37 17.28
C ASP A 234 -10.34 -17.54 17.36
N CYS A 235 -9.55 -16.70 16.69
CA CYS A 235 -8.09 -16.75 16.67
C CYS A 235 -7.48 -16.07 17.92
N LEU A 236 -7.82 -16.56 19.11
CA LEU A 236 -7.52 -15.88 20.37
C LEU A 236 -6.02 -15.68 20.66
N ASN A 237 -5.16 -16.56 20.13
CA ASN A 237 -3.71 -16.48 20.28
C ASN A 237 -2.98 -15.78 19.11
N LEU A 238 -3.72 -15.08 18.24
CA LEU A 238 -3.15 -14.48 17.03
C LEU A 238 -2.14 -13.38 17.38
N GLY A 239 -0.89 -13.59 17.00
CA GLY A 239 0.22 -12.66 17.21
C GLY A 239 0.59 -11.87 15.96
N VAL A 240 0.36 -12.44 14.77
CA VAL A 240 0.60 -11.80 13.48
C VAL A 240 -0.58 -12.03 12.55
N LEU A 241 -1.14 -10.94 12.02
CA LEU A 241 -2.16 -10.96 10.98
C LEU A 241 -1.65 -10.17 9.76
N ASN A 242 -1.53 -10.85 8.62
CA ASN A 242 -1.34 -10.22 7.33
C ASN A 242 -2.50 -10.54 6.39
N CYS A 243 -3.37 -9.53 6.19
CA CYS A 243 -4.51 -9.53 5.28
C CYS A 243 -4.42 -8.40 4.23
N ASN A 244 -3.19 -7.96 3.90
CA ASN A 244 -2.95 -6.99 2.83
C ASN A 244 -3.60 -7.41 1.51
N GLU A 245 -3.88 -6.46 0.62
CA GLU A 245 -4.30 -6.75 -0.77
C GLU A 245 -5.49 -7.71 -0.84
N ASN A 246 -6.58 -7.28 -0.22
CA ASN A 246 -7.89 -7.93 -0.25
C ASN A 246 -8.96 -6.88 -0.57
N GLN A 247 -10.24 -7.21 -0.34
CA GLN A 247 -11.38 -6.33 -0.57
C GLN A 247 -12.14 -6.05 0.74
N LEU A 248 -11.42 -6.03 1.87
CA LEU A 248 -12.02 -5.83 3.19
C LEU A 248 -12.52 -4.40 3.35
N THR A 249 -13.73 -4.24 3.88
CA THR A 249 -14.32 -2.93 4.23
C THR A 249 -14.24 -2.63 5.73
N SER A 250 -13.99 -3.66 6.53
CA SER A 250 -13.77 -3.63 7.97
C SER A 250 -12.89 -4.80 8.38
N ILE A 251 -12.20 -4.68 9.50
CA ILE A 251 -11.53 -5.79 10.19
C ILE A 251 -11.72 -5.60 11.69
N ASP A 252 -12.28 -6.62 12.36
CA ASP A 252 -12.43 -6.62 13.81
C ASP A 252 -11.30 -7.46 14.43
N VAL A 253 -10.44 -6.81 15.20
CA VAL A 253 -9.33 -7.43 15.94
C VAL A 253 -9.51 -7.31 17.47
N SER A 254 -10.72 -7.00 17.93
CA SER A 254 -11.02 -6.70 19.33
C SER A 254 -10.81 -7.88 20.29
N LYS A 255 -10.76 -9.12 19.78
CA LYS A 255 -10.49 -10.35 20.53
C LYS A 255 -9.05 -10.83 20.46
N ASN A 256 -8.22 -10.23 19.60
CA ASN A 256 -6.84 -10.67 19.37
C ASN A 256 -5.87 -9.88 20.27
N PHE A 257 -5.98 -10.06 21.59
CA PHE A 257 -5.22 -9.29 22.58
C PHE A 257 -3.68 -9.47 22.48
N TYR A 258 -3.23 -10.59 21.91
CA TYR A 258 -1.80 -10.88 21.70
C TYR A 258 -1.25 -10.35 20.37
N LEU A 259 -2.07 -9.65 19.57
CA LEU A 259 -1.67 -9.16 18.27
C LEU A 259 -0.52 -8.16 18.40
N SER A 260 0.63 -8.51 17.80
CA SER A 260 1.86 -7.73 17.81
C SER A 260 2.15 -7.08 16.47
N ARG A 261 1.66 -7.67 15.37
CA ARG A 261 1.80 -7.13 14.02
C ARG A 261 0.48 -7.24 13.26
N LEU A 262 0.04 -6.13 12.71
CA LEU A 262 -1.14 -6.05 11.85
C LEU A 262 -0.76 -5.41 10.52
N TYR A 263 -0.96 -6.16 9.45
CA TYR A 263 -0.84 -5.69 8.07
C TYR A 263 -2.20 -5.85 7.38
N CYS A 264 -2.87 -4.72 7.14
CA CYS A 264 -4.17 -4.64 6.49
C CYS A 264 -4.19 -3.60 5.34
N SER A 265 -3.03 -3.32 4.76
CA SER A 265 -2.84 -2.39 3.65
C SER A 265 -3.57 -2.81 2.37
N ASN A 266 -3.82 -1.86 1.47
CA ASN A 266 -4.46 -2.12 0.17
C ASN A 266 -5.82 -2.84 0.32
N ASN A 267 -6.72 -2.23 1.08
CA ASN A 267 -8.09 -2.67 1.29
C ASN A 267 -9.04 -1.47 1.12
N SER A 268 -10.29 -1.59 1.56
CA SER A 268 -11.27 -0.49 1.61
C SER A 268 -11.77 -0.23 3.02
N ILE A 269 -10.90 -0.40 4.03
CA ILE A 269 -11.25 -0.26 5.44
C ILE A 269 -11.55 1.21 5.75
N SER A 270 -12.73 1.46 6.31
CA SER A 270 -13.20 2.80 6.67
C SER A 270 -13.07 3.11 8.16
N THR A 271 -12.99 2.09 9.00
CA THR A 271 -12.79 2.20 10.45
C THR A 271 -11.85 1.11 10.95
N LEU A 272 -10.94 1.46 11.85
CA LEU A 272 -10.03 0.52 12.48
C LEU A 272 -9.94 0.83 13.98
N ASP A 273 -10.50 -0.06 14.79
CA ASP A 273 -10.42 0.01 16.26
C ASP A 273 -9.28 -0.90 16.74
N LEU A 274 -8.30 -0.29 17.42
CA LEU A 274 -7.11 -0.95 17.97
C LEU A 274 -7.03 -0.80 19.50
N SER A 275 -8.12 -0.39 20.14
CA SER A 275 -8.18 -0.08 21.58
C SER A 275 -7.81 -1.26 22.48
N ASN A 276 -8.03 -2.50 22.02
CA ASN A 276 -7.71 -3.73 22.75
C ASN A 276 -6.34 -4.34 22.37
N ASN A 277 -5.61 -3.75 21.42
CA ASN A 277 -4.36 -4.32 20.89
C ASN A 277 -3.13 -3.57 21.45
N SER A 278 -3.00 -3.51 22.77
CA SER A 278 -1.90 -2.79 23.46
C SER A 278 -0.51 -3.41 23.23
N ASN A 279 -0.45 -4.66 22.74
CA ASN A 279 0.77 -5.35 22.34
C ASN A 279 1.25 -5.00 20.92
N LEU A 280 0.48 -4.20 20.18
CA LEU A 280 0.80 -3.88 18.80
C LEU A 280 2.13 -3.13 18.71
N TYR A 281 3.04 -3.71 17.95
CA TYR A 281 4.41 -3.24 17.75
C TYR A 281 4.61 -2.70 16.34
N GLU A 282 3.89 -3.25 15.36
CA GLU A 282 3.96 -2.85 13.96
C GLU A 282 2.55 -2.81 13.35
N LEU A 283 2.23 -1.69 12.70
CA LEU A 283 0.96 -1.45 12.03
C LEU A 283 1.20 -0.93 10.61
N SER A 284 0.70 -1.68 9.61
CA SER A 284 0.57 -1.21 8.24
C SER A 284 -0.91 -1.23 7.86
N CYS A 285 -1.49 -0.06 7.66
CA CYS A 285 -2.88 0.17 7.28
C CYS A 285 -2.99 1.15 6.11
N ASP A 286 -1.91 1.32 5.33
CA ASP A 286 -1.87 2.22 4.19
C ASP A 286 -2.78 1.78 3.04
N ASN A 287 -3.12 2.70 2.14
CA ASN A 287 -4.03 2.44 1.02
C ASN A 287 -5.38 1.88 1.49
N ASN A 288 -6.05 2.66 2.35
CA ASN A 288 -7.39 2.40 2.88
C ASN A 288 -8.21 3.70 2.85
N GLN A 289 -9.34 3.73 3.57
CA GLN A 289 -10.25 4.88 3.59
C GLN A 289 -10.44 5.47 4.99
N LEU A 290 -9.45 5.31 5.88
CA LEU A 290 -9.55 5.72 7.28
C LEU A 290 -9.63 7.25 7.40
N PRO A 291 -10.70 7.82 7.96
CA PRO A 291 -10.78 9.26 8.25
C PRO A 291 -10.07 9.63 9.57
N LYS A 292 -9.95 8.64 10.46
CA LYS A 292 -9.36 8.74 11.80
C LYS A 292 -8.60 7.46 12.10
N LEU A 293 -7.52 7.59 12.87
CA LEU A 293 -6.79 6.48 13.48
C LEU A 293 -6.44 6.87 14.91
N ASP A 294 -7.01 6.16 15.88
CA ASP A 294 -6.74 6.36 17.30
C ASP A 294 -5.69 5.33 17.75
N LEU A 295 -4.58 5.83 18.30
CA LEU A 295 -3.43 5.03 18.72
C LEU A 295 -3.14 5.17 20.22
N PHE A 296 -4.07 5.75 21.00
CA PHE A 296 -3.85 6.07 22.41
C PHE A 296 -3.42 4.85 23.24
N ASN A 297 -4.05 3.68 23.01
CA ASN A 297 -3.74 2.44 23.74
C ASN A 297 -2.56 1.65 23.15
N ASN A 298 -1.99 2.08 22.02
CA ASN A 298 -0.94 1.35 21.31
C ASN A 298 0.46 1.89 21.64
N TYR A 299 0.75 2.09 22.93
CA TYR A 299 1.99 2.71 23.42
C TYR A 299 3.27 1.91 23.14
N ARG A 300 3.15 0.64 22.72
CA ARG A 300 4.26 -0.22 22.27
C ARG A 300 4.57 -0.10 20.77
N LEU A 301 3.74 0.64 20.04
CA LEU A 301 3.88 0.78 18.60
C LEU A 301 5.23 1.43 18.26
N ARG A 302 5.97 0.77 17.37
CA ARG A 302 7.30 1.19 16.94
C ARG A 302 7.31 1.64 15.49
N ASP A 303 6.64 0.86 14.63
CA ASP A 303 6.63 1.08 13.18
C ASP A 303 5.17 1.27 12.72
N LEU A 304 4.88 2.44 12.15
CA LEU A 304 3.56 2.82 11.65
C LEU A 304 3.62 3.21 10.17
N ASN A 305 2.80 2.56 9.34
CA ASN A 305 2.44 3.03 8.02
C ASN A 305 0.93 3.19 7.90
N CYS A 306 0.48 4.43 7.75
CA CYS A 306 -0.92 4.82 7.55
C CYS A 306 -1.06 5.73 6.32
N SER A 307 -0.13 5.64 5.37
CA SER A 307 -0.13 6.44 4.16
C SER A 307 -1.36 6.16 3.28
N TYR A 308 -1.69 7.03 2.33
CA TYR A 308 -2.80 6.82 1.38
C TYR A 308 -4.12 6.48 2.11
N ASN A 309 -4.53 7.36 3.00
CA ASN A 309 -5.78 7.30 3.75
C ASN A 309 -6.46 8.68 3.70
N LYS A 310 -7.48 8.90 4.53
CA LYS A 310 -8.22 10.16 4.63
C LYS A 310 -8.03 10.82 5.99
N LEU A 311 -6.91 10.55 6.68
CA LEU A 311 -6.67 11.01 8.04
C LEU A 311 -6.62 12.54 8.09
N THR A 312 -7.50 13.14 8.88
CA THR A 312 -7.50 14.60 9.11
C THR A 312 -6.68 15.00 10.33
N SER A 313 -6.40 14.05 11.22
CA SER A 313 -5.58 14.24 12.41
C SER A 313 -4.84 12.95 12.74
N LEU A 314 -3.65 13.07 13.33
CA LEU A 314 -2.88 11.94 13.79
C LEU A 314 -1.99 12.36 14.96
N ASP A 315 -2.05 11.59 16.05
CA ASP A 315 -1.21 11.78 17.22
C ASP A 315 -0.27 10.57 17.36
N VAL A 316 1.03 10.83 17.17
CA VAL A 316 2.11 9.84 17.30
C VAL A 316 3.18 10.35 18.28
N THR A 317 2.71 10.81 19.44
CA THR A 317 3.57 11.33 20.52
C THR A 317 4.16 10.27 21.44
N MET A 318 3.81 8.99 21.26
CA MET A 318 4.33 7.89 22.08
C MET A 318 5.84 7.69 21.94
N ASP A 319 6.52 7.37 23.04
CA ASP A 319 8.00 7.29 23.12
C ASP A 319 8.63 6.16 22.31
N ASN A 320 7.89 5.07 22.06
CA ASN A 320 8.43 3.89 21.40
C ASN A 320 8.47 4.01 19.87
N ILE A 321 7.81 5.01 19.28
CA ILE A 321 7.73 5.17 17.83
C ILE A 321 9.13 5.43 17.24
N LYS A 322 9.46 4.73 16.16
CA LYS A 322 10.75 4.82 15.45
C LYS A 322 10.59 5.12 13.98
N LYS A 323 9.53 4.59 13.35
CA LYS A 323 9.24 4.83 11.94
C LYS A 323 7.79 5.23 11.75
N VAL A 324 7.57 6.35 11.06
CA VAL A 324 6.23 6.82 10.71
C VAL A 324 6.17 7.14 9.23
N SER A 325 5.20 6.52 8.54
CA SER A 325 4.77 6.90 7.20
C SER A 325 3.29 7.28 7.23
N CYS A 326 2.99 8.53 6.88
CA CYS A 326 1.62 9.07 6.86
C CYS A 326 1.37 9.97 5.64
N SER A 327 2.18 9.85 4.58
CA SER A 327 1.98 10.55 3.30
C SER A 327 0.62 10.25 2.65
N HIS A 328 0.12 11.12 1.79
CA HIS A 328 -1.16 10.99 1.09
C HIS A 328 -2.34 10.83 2.06
N ASN A 329 -2.41 11.74 3.03
CA ASN A 329 -3.55 11.94 3.92
C ASN A 329 -4.04 13.39 3.82
N LEU A 330 -4.91 13.81 4.73
CA LEU A 330 -5.41 15.19 4.87
C LEU A 330 -4.85 15.86 6.14
N LEU A 331 -3.65 15.46 6.57
CA LEU A 331 -3.03 15.97 7.78
C LEU A 331 -2.56 17.41 7.56
N LYS A 332 -2.64 18.21 8.63
CA LYS A 332 -2.19 19.60 8.65
C LYS A 332 -1.25 19.83 9.82
N TYR A 333 -0.51 20.94 9.81
CA TYR A 333 0.38 21.31 10.93
C TYR A 333 -0.36 21.50 12.27
N SER A 334 -1.65 21.84 12.21
CA SER A 334 -2.52 22.01 13.38
C SER A 334 -3.07 20.68 13.91
N THR A 335 -3.14 19.64 13.08
CA THR A 335 -3.80 18.36 13.39
C THR A 335 -2.85 17.17 13.47
N PHE A 336 -1.57 17.37 13.14
CA PHE A 336 -0.54 16.35 13.24
C PHE A 336 0.41 16.63 14.40
N ASP A 337 0.57 15.62 15.26
CA ASP A 337 1.47 15.66 16.42
C ASP A 337 2.42 14.48 16.41
N ILE A 338 3.68 14.71 16.74
CA ILE A 338 4.72 13.67 16.68
C ILE A 338 5.82 13.90 17.71
N ASN A 339 6.24 12.81 18.34
CA ASN A 339 7.47 12.77 19.11
C ASN A 339 8.64 12.46 18.18
N THR A 340 9.53 13.43 17.99
CA THR A 340 10.69 13.28 17.12
C THR A 340 11.88 12.61 17.82
N LYS A 341 11.80 12.40 19.14
CA LYS A 341 12.90 11.85 19.93
C LYS A 341 13.13 10.38 19.58
N GLY A 342 14.30 10.08 19.01
CA GLY A 342 14.67 8.72 18.63
C GLY A 342 13.92 8.19 17.41
N LEU A 343 13.22 9.06 16.67
CA LEU A 343 12.65 8.75 15.37
C LEU A 343 13.79 8.59 14.35
N ILE A 344 13.82 7.45 13.66
CA ILE A 344 14.86 7.14 12.66
C ILE A 344 14.33 7.27 11.23
N TYR A 345 13.02 7.30 11.04
CA TYR A 345 12.38 7.44 9.74
C TYR A 345 11.05 8.20 9.85
N LEU A 346 10.88 9.21 9.01
CA LEU A 346 9.65 9.99 8.89
C LEU A 346 9.33 10.25 7.41
N LYS A 347 8.17 9.78 6.96
CA LYS A 347 7.62 10.10 5.64
C LYS A 347 6.21 10.66 5.79
N ILE A 348 6.12 11.97 5.75
CA ILE A 348 4.88 12.75 5.84
C ILE A 348 4.46 13.36 4.49
N SER A 349 5.39 13.55 3.56
CA SER A 349 5.11 14.20 2.27
C SER A 349 4.89 13.19 1.14
N PRO A 350 4.06 13.54 0.12
CA PRO A 350 3.14 14.69 0.11
C PRO A 350 1.90 14.42 0.99
N GLN A 351 1.06 15.44 1.22
CA GLN A 351 -0.33 15.27 1.66
C GLN A 351 -1.25 15.65 0.50
N GLU A 352 -2.53 15.29 0.57
CA GLU A 352 -3.51 15.67 -0.44
C GLU A 352 -3.72 17.19 -0.46
N THR A 353 -3.78 17.76 -1.66
CA THR A 353 -4.00 19.20 -1.86
C THR A 353 -5.39 19.58 -1.35
N THR A 354 -5.44 20.48 -0.38
CA THR A 354 -6.72 20.97 0.16
C THR A 354 -7.42 21.84 -0.89
N GLN A 355 -8.68 21.52 -1.21
CA GLN A 355 -9.45 22.25 -2.22
C GLN A 355 -10.26 23.38 -1.56
N GLY A 356 -9.96 24.62 -1.95
CA GLY A 356 -10.61 25.85 -1.52
C GLY A 356 -11.82 26.29 -2.34
N GLY A 357 -12.08 25.59 -3.46
CA GLY A 357 -13.16 25.92 -4.39
C GLY A 357 -12.92 27.25 -5.12
N SER A 358 -13.99 28.01 -5.33
CA SER A 358 -13.96 29.33 -5.97
C SER A 358 -14.21 30.45 -4.96
N LYS A 359 -13.45 31.54 -5.09
CA LYS A 359 -13.53 32.75 -4.26
C LYS A 359 -13.58 33.99 -5.13
N SER A 360 -14.30 35.02 -4.70
CA SER A 360 -14.20 36.33 -5.35
C SER A 360 -12.87 37.00 -5.01
N PHE A 361 -12.34 37.85 -5.89
CA PHE A 361 -11.29 38.77 -5.45
C PHE A 361 -11.85 39.69 -4.34
N TYR A 362 -11.01 40.08 -3.39
CA TYR A 362 -11.38 40.71 -2.11
C TYR A 362 -12.18 39.86 -1.12
N GLU A 363 -12.47 38.59 -1.43
CA GLU A 363 -13.01 37.65 -0.44
C GLU A 363 -11.89 37.09 0.45
N ILE A 364 -12.19 36.89 1.75
CA ILE A 364 -11.26 36.29 2.69
C ILE A 364 -11.13 34.79 2.43
N ILE A 365 -9.89 34.34 2.24
CA ILE A 365 -9.47 32.95 2.28
C ILE A 365 -8.90 32.70 3.69
N ASP A 366 -9.63 31.96 4.52
CA ASP A 366 -9.24 31.71 5.90
C ASP A 366 -8.49 30.37 6.04
N LEU A 367 -7.17 30.44 6.24
CA LEU A 367 -6.30 29.31 6.61
C LEU A 367 -5.71 29.49 8.01
N SER A 368 -6.32 30.35 8.84
CA SER A 368 -5.79 30.74 10.15
C SER A 368 -5.79 29.60 11.17
N SER A 369 -6.65 28.59 10.99
CA SER A 369 -6.62 27.36 11.79
C SER A 369 -5.28 26.64 11.71
N ASP A 370 -4.57 26.79 10.58
CA ASP A 370 -3.29 26.14 10.31
C ASP A 370 -2.10 27.07 10.53
N PHE A 371 -2.34 28.31 10.97
CA PHE A 371 -1.30 29.33 11.16
C PHE A 371 -0.36 28.98 12.31
N LYS A 372 -0.89 28.38 13.38
CA LYS A 372 -0.12 27.84 14.49
C LYS A 372 -0.16 26.31 14.42
N SER A 373 1.01 25.68 14.42
CA SER A 373 1.09 24.25 14.60
C SER A 373 0.72 23.88 16.04
N LYS A 374 0.26 22.65 16.24
CA LYS A 374 -0.13 22.12 17.57
C LYS A 374 1.00 22.24 18.61
N ASN A 375 2.26 22.31 18.15
CA ASN A 375 3.47 22.39 18.96
C ASN A 375 4.09 23.79 19.06
N GLY A 376 3.33 24.85 18.76
CA GLY A 376 3.75 26.24 18.99
C GLY A 376 4.66 26.86 17.91
N GLY A 377 4.80 26.21 16.75
CA GLY A 377 5.48 26.77 15.57
C GLY A 377 4.52 27.53 14.65
N GLN A 378 5.05 28.47 13.87
CA GLN A 378 4.26 29.20 12.87
C GLN A 378 4.34 28.51 11.50
N THR A 379 3.22 28.49 10.78
CA THR A 379 3.17 28.07 9.37
C THR A 379 3.46 29.27 8.47
N TYR A 380 4.33 29.06 7.49
CA TYR A 380 4.70 30.05 6.47
C TYR A 380 3.95 29.74 5.18
N TYR A 381 3.50 30.76 4.47
CA TYR A 381 2.63 30.63 3.31
C TYR A 381 3.27 31.32 2.11
N SER A 382 3.28 30.66 0.96
CA SER A 382 3.74 31.21 -0.31
C SER A 382 2.71 30.93 -1.39
N TRP A 383 2.40 31.93 -2.21
CA TRP A 383 1.31 31.85 -3.18
C TRP A 383 1.84 31.92 -4.61
N TYR A 384 1.29 31.08 -5.47
CA TYR A 384 1.70 30.93 -6.86
C TYR A 384 0.48 30.86 -7.77
N ASP A 385 0.63 31.33 -9.00
CA ASP A 385 -0.34 31.07 -10.07
C ASP A 385 -0.11 29.65 -10.61
N LYS A 386 -1.14 28.80 -10.56
CA LYS A 386 -1.08 27.40 -11.01
C LYS A 386 -0.67 27.28 -12.48
N ALA A 387 -1.10 28.23 -13.33
CA ALA A 387 -0.85 28.15 -14.77
C ALA A 387 0.60 28.50 -15.13
N THR A 388 1.19 29.47 -14.44
CA THR A 388 2.54 29.98 -14.76
C THR A 388 3.62 29.47 -13.81
N GLY A 389 3.25 28.96 -12.63
CA GLY A 389 4.17 28.59 -11.55
C GLY A 389 4.85 29.80 -10.89
N LEU A 390 4.50 31.03 -11.30
CA LEU A 390 5.12 32.24 -10.79
C LEU A 390 4.50 32.68 -9.46
N PRO A 391 5.30 33.25 -8.53
CA PRO A 391 4.78 33.83 -7.31
C PRO A 391 3.75 34.93 -7.59
N VAL A 392 2.70 35.00 -6.76
CA VAL A 392 1.70 36.08 -6.81
C VAL A 392 1.68 36.87 -5.52
N THR A 393 1.20 38.11 -5.61
CA THR A 393 0.96 38.96 -4.44
C THR A 393 -0.40 38.64 -3.82
N MET A 394 -0.45 38.63 -2.49
CA MET A 394 -1.68 38.46 -1.68
C MET A 394 -1.63 39.44 -0.51
N TYR A 395 -2.78 39.86 0.01
CA TYR A 395 -2.83 40.51 1.32
C TYR A 395 -2.96 39.43 2.39
N ALA A 396 -2.21 39.51 3.49
CA ALA A 396 -2.20 38.50 4.54
C ALA A 396 -2.25 39.08 5.95
N TYR A 397 -2.94 38.37 6.85
CA TYR A 397 -2.93 38.61 8.29
C TYR A 397 -3.19 37.29 9.03
N ASN A 398 -2.22 36.83 9.83
CA ASN A 398 -2.35 35.65 10.71
C ASN A 398 -2.99 34.41 10.03
N GLY A 399 -2.54 34.07 8.82
CA GLY A 399 -3.06 32.92 8.06
C GLY A 399 -4.38 33.17 7.33
N ARG A 400 -4.91 34.39 7.36
CA ARG A 400 -5.98 34.83 6.46
C ARG A 400 -5.39 35.55 5.27
N PHE A 401 -5.97 35.33 4.10
CA PHE A 401 -5.48 35.89 2.84
C PHE A 401 -6.59 36.54 2.04
N ILE A 402 -6.27 37.58 1.28
CA ILE A 402 -7.18 38.23 0.35
C ILE A 402 -6.46 38.38 -1.00
N ALA A 403 -7.08 37.86 -2.06
CA ALA A 403 -6.61 38.05 -3.42
C ALA A 403 -7.06 39.40 -3.98
N GLY A 404 -6.14 40.22 -4.47
CA GLY A 404 -6.48 41.44 -5.20
C GLY A 404 -7.01 41.16 -6.61
N SER A 405 -7.56 42.18 -7.27
CA SER A 405 -8.10 42.07 -8.63
C SER A 405 -7.09 41.59 -9.69
N LYS A 406 -5.78 41.77 -9.48
CA LYS A 406 -4.71 41.24 -10.35
C LYS A 406 -4.67 39.72 -10.43
N ASN A 407 -5.29 39.03 -9.47
CA ASN A 407 -5.40 37.57 -9.46
C ASN A 407 -6.75 37.07 -10.00
N ALA A 408 -7.63 37.96 -10.46
CA ALA A 408 -8.93 37.58 -11.00
C ALA A 408 -8.79 36.65 -12.21
N GLY A 409 -9.52 35.54 -12.19
CA GLY A 409 -9.47 34.49 -13.21
C GLY A 409 -8.30 33.53 -13.11
N LYS A 410 -7.43 33.65 -12.09
CA LYS A 410 -6.34 32.71 -11.84
C LYS A 410 -6.76 31.62 -10.87
N THR A 411 -6.20 30.43 -11.04
CA THR A 411 -6.17 29.42 -9.98
C THR A 411 -4.86 29.56 -9.24
N LEU A 412 -4.93 29.76 -7.93
CA LEU A 412 -3.78 29.97 -7.08
C LEU A 412 -3.48 28.71 -6.26
N ILE A 413 -2.20 28.40 -6.11
CA ILE A 413 -1.69 27.41 -5.18
C ILE A 413 -1.02 28.12 -4.02
N CYS A 414 -1.49 27.86 -2.80
CA CYS A 414 -0.79 28.20 -1.59
C CYS A 414 0.03 27.01 -1.12
N LYS A 415 1.35 27.19 -1.04
CA LYS A 415 2.30 26.27 -0.45
C LYS A 415 2.54 26.70 1.00
N MET A 416 2.29 25.79 1.93
CA MET A 416 2.39 26.02 3.37
C MET A 416 3.54 25.19 3.94
N ARG A 417 4.47 25.85 4.61
CA ARG A 417 5.64 25.20 5.23
C ARG A 417 5.62 25.38 6.74
N GLY A 418 5.80 24.28 7.44
CA GLY A 418 5.89 24.27 8.89
C GLY A 418 7.27 24.70 9.37
N GLY A 419 7.39 24.92 10.67
CA GLY A 419 8.68 25.19 11.30
C GLY A 419 9.69 24.03 11.13
N PRO A 420 10.96 24.23 11.56
CA PRO A 420 12.10 23.35 11.26
C PRO A 420 11.91 21.86 11.60
N ARG A 421 11.04 21.54 12.57
CA ARG A 421 10.72 20.15 12.97
C ARG A 421 10.14 19.30 11.84
N PHE A 422 9.49 19.91 10.86
CA PHE A 422 8.88 19.22 9.73
C PHE A 422 9.77 19.23 8.47
N GLY A 423 11.01 19.72 8.57
CA GLY A 423 11.98 19.71 7.47
C GLY A 423 11.46 20.44 6.23
N THR A 424 11.52 19.77 5.07
CA THR A 424 11.05 20.30 3.77
C THR A 424 9.59 19.96 3.47
N PHE A 425 8.82 19.47 4.45
CA PHE A 425 7.41 19.18 4.27
C PHE A 425 6.64 20.45 3.89
N GLU A 426 5.83 20.34 2.85
CA GLU A 426 4.98 21.39 2.34
C GLU A 426 3.57 20.84 2.13
N LEU A 427 2.57 21.57 2.60
CA LEU A 427 1.16 21.33 2.31
C LEU A 427 0.72 22.24 1.17
N GLU A 428 -0.22 21.79 0.36
CA GLU A 428 -0.77 22.59 -0.74
C GLU A 428 -2.26 22.87 -0.54
N TYR A 429 -2.68 24.08 -0.88
CA TYR A 429 -4.06 24.52 -0.92
C TYR A 429 -4.33 25.17 -2.28
N GLU A 430 -5.39 24.75 -2.97
CA GLU A 430 -5.76 25.24 -4.30
C GLU A 430 -7.07 26.03 -4.25
N VAL A 431 -7.11 27.20 -4.88
CA VAL A 431 -8.33 28.05 -4.95
C VAL A 431 -8.40 28.81 -6.26
N THR A 432 -9.60 28.90 -6.85
CA THR A 432 -9.84 29.70 -8.06
C THR A 432 -10.41 31.06 -7.70
N ILE A 433 -9.80 32.14 -8.19
CA ILE A 433 -10.30 33.50 -8.02
C ILE A 433 -11.19 33.87 -9.20
N GLN A 434 -12.47 34.16 -8.97
CA GLN A 434 -13.46 34.41 -10.01
C GLN A 434 -13.26 35.79 -10.68
N LYS A 435 -13.64 35.89 -11.97
CA LYS A 435 -13.57 37.14 -12.75
C LYS A 435 -14.77 38.08 -12.53
N ILE A 436 -15.92 37.56 -12.08
CA ILE A 436 -17.19 38.28 -12.07
C ILE A 436 -17.63 38.51 -10.61
N LEU A 437 -17.88 39.77 -10.26
CA LEU A 437 -18.56 40.13 -9.01
C LEU A 437 -20.06 39.76 -9.12
N PRO A 438 -20.63 38.95 -8.22
CA PRO A 438 -22.09 38.82 -8.16
C PRO A 438 -22.71 40.20 -7.90
N PHE A 439 -23.86 40.48 -8.52
CA PHE A 439 -24.48 41.81 -8.54
C PHE A 439 -24.81 42.35 -7.12
N SER A 440 -24.95 41.46 -6.13
CA SER A 440 -25.10 41.78 -4.70
C SER A 440 -23.83 42.31 -4.02
N ALA A 441 -22.66 42.20 -4.66
CA ALA A 441 -21.37 42.69 -4.14
C ALA A 441 -21.05 44.15 -4.54
N LYS A 442 -21.96 44.85 -5.21
CA LYS A 442 -21.78 46.24 -5.65
C LYS A 442 -21.71 47.28 -4.51
N SER A 443 -21.83 46.89 -3.23
CA SER A 443 -21.71 47.81 -2.08
C SER A 443 -20.45 47.63 -1.22
N LEU A 444 -19.45 46.85 -1.65
CA LEU A 444 -18.19 46.66 -0.91
C LEU A 444 -17.01 47.30 -1.65
N ILE A 445 -17.05 48.63 -1.80
CA ILE A 445 -15.86 49.40 -2.20
C ILE A 445 -15.33 50.11 -0.95
N SER A 446 -14.72 49.33 -0.07
CA SER A 446 -13.62 49.68 0.85
C SER A 446 -13.28 48.44 1.67
N THR A 447 -12.12 48.45 2.31
CA THR A 447 -11.66 47.52 3.37
C THR A 447 -10.97 46.22 2.91
N ILE A 448 -9.74 46.35 2.42
CA ILE A 448 -8.68 45.50 2.98
C ILE A 448 -8.53 45.96 4.44
N PRO A 449 -8.74 45.09 5.44
CA PRO A 449 -8.62 45.50 6.84
C PRO A 449 -7.19 46.01 7.14
N GLU A 450 -7.05 47.04 7.99
CA GLU A 450 -5.78 47.76 8.21
C GLU A 450 -4.60 46.86 8.65
N ASN A 451 -4.92 45.72 9.26
CA ASN A 451 -3.96 44.75 9.75
C ASN A 451 -3.40 43.82 8.66
N PHE A 452 -3.97 43.79 7.46
CA PHE A 452 -3.46 42.98 6.35
C PHE A 452 -2.28 43.65 5.66
N LYS A 453 -1.21 42.89 5.46
CA LYS A 453 0.01 43.33 4.75
C LYS A 453 0.14 42.64 3.40
N LEU A 454 0.71 43.30 2.41
CA LEU A 454 0.99 42.69 1.11
C LEU A 454 2.16 41.69 1.27
N ILE A 455 2.03 40.50 0.68
CA ILE A 455 3.03 39.42 0.71
C ILE A 455 3.18 38.79 -0.69
N GLY A 456 4.36 38.26 -1.01
CA GLY A 456 4.65 37.53 -2.26
C GLY A 456 5.09 38.41 -3.45
N GLY A 457 5.91 37.86 -4.35
CA GLY A 457 6.57 38.57 -5.46
C GLY A 457 8.07 38.82 -5.20
N LEU A 458 8.88 39.05 -6.25
CA LEU A 458 10.21 39.64 -6.09
C LEU A 458 10.05 40.91 -5.25
N GLU A 459 10.85 41.03 -4.19
CA GLU A 459 11.07 42.31 -3.52
C GLU A 459 11.58 43.30 -4.56
N ASN A 460 10.67 44.00 -5.21
CA ASN A 460 10.97 45.38 -5.58
C ASN A 460 10.61 46.15 -4.33
N GLU A 461 11.61 46.81 -3.74
CA GLU A 461 11.57 47.78 -2.64
C GLU A 461 10.60 48.95 -2.89
N THR A 462 9.39 48.69 -3.37
CA THR A 462 8.33 49.65 -3.69
C THR A 462 7.56 50.07 -2.44
N GLU A 463 7.86 49.47 -1.28
CA GLU A 463 7.50 50.03 0.03
C GLU A 463 8.44 51.17 0.50
N SER A 464 9.58 51.42 -0.18
CA SER A 464 10.50 52.49 0.20
C SER A 464 10.11 53.88 -0.30
N ILE A 465 9.15 54.01 -1.23
CA ILE A 465 8.79 55.31 -1.80
C ILE A 465 7.89 56.10 -0.84
N GLN A 466 8.48 57.12 -0.21
CA GLN A 466 7.75 58.06 0.65
C GLN A 466 7.51 59.38 -0.06
N LEU A 467 6.30 59.93 0.10
CA LEU A 467 5.91 61.23 -0.42
C LEU A 467 5.82 62.23 0.72
N THR A 468 6.68 63.25 0.71
CA THR A 468 6.74 64.25 1.78
C THR A 468 6.85 65.68 1.23
N PRO A 469 6.18 66.67 1.86
CA PRO A 469 5.17 66.53 2.91
C PRO A 469 3.82 66.05 2.35
N ASN A 470 3.03 65.35 3.16
CA ASN A 470 1.63 65.02 2.86
C ASN A 470 0.81 65.24 4.14
N PRO A 471 -0.01 66.31 4.25
CA PRO A 471 -0.46 67.19 3.16
C PRO A 471 0.61 68.10 2.55
N VAL A 472 0.55 68.31 1.24
CA VAL A 472 1.46 69.15 0.45
C VAL A 472 0.85 70.53 0.19
N ILE A 473 1.69 71.57 0.21
CA ILE A 473 1.32 72.93 -0.21
C ILE A 473 1.75 73.12 -1.66
N ASP A 474 3.02 73.33 -1.96
CA ASP A 474 3.44 73.56 -3.36
C ASP A 474 4.30 72.43 -3.92
N ILE A 475 5.32 72.00 -3.19
CA ILE A 475 6.30 71.02 -3.68
C ILE A 475 6.15 69.70 -2.93
N LEU A 476 5.99 68.60 -3.68
CA LEU A 476 5.96 67.23 -3.18
C LEU A 476 7.27 66.51 -3.52
N LYS A 477 7.97 65.98 -2.52
CA LYS A 477 9.22 65.21 -2.70
C LYS A 477 8.95 63.72 -2.74
N ILE A 478 9.66 63.02 -3.61
CA ILE A 478 9.63 61.57 -3.78
C ILE A 478 10.93 60.99 -3.20
N ASN A 479 10.87 60.42 -2.00
CA ASN A 479 12.01 59.75 -1.38
C ASN A 479 12.04 58.30 -1.85
N THR A 480 12.96 57.97 -2.75
CA THR A 480 13.10 56.63 -3.36
C THR A 480 14.54 56.38 -3.78
N ALA A 481 15.00 55.13 -3.66
CA ALA A 481 16.27 54.68 -4.22
C ALA A 481 16.16 54.36 -5.73
N ALA A 482 14.95 54.03 -6.21
CA ALA A 482 14.69 53.72 -7.62
C ALA A 482 14.61 54.99 -8.48
N LYS A 483 15.14 54.93 -9.71
CA LYS A 483 15.05 56.05 -10.65
C LYS A 483 13.61 56.28 -11.10
N VAL A 484 13.09 57.48 -10.85
CA VAL A 484 11.77 57.91 -11.31
C VAL A 484 11.86 58.29 -12.79
N THR A 485 11.05 57.63 -13.62
CA THR A 485 11.02 57.84 -15.07
C THR A 485 9.94 58.83 -15.46
N SER A 486 8.75 58.76 -14.84
CA SER A 486 7.66 59.69 -15.08
C SER A 486 6.70 59.76 -13.89
N VAL A 487 5.92 60.84 -13.79
CA VAL A 487 4.84 60.96 -12.80
C VAL A 487 3.57 61.51 -13.45
N SER A 488 2.43 60.92 -13.13
CA SER A 488 1.11 61.45 -13.46
C SER A 488 0.29 61.71 -12.20
N VAL A 489 -0.37 62.86 -12.13
CA VAL A 489 -1.26 63.26 -11.03
C VAL A 489 -2.69 63.24 -11.54
N TYR A 490 -3.57 62.54 -10.81
CA TYR A 490 -4.97 62.38 -11.14
C TYR A 490 -5.83 62.99 -10.03
N ASN A 491 -6.92 63.65 -10.40
CA ASN A 491 -7.94 64.04 -9.44
C ASN A 491 -8.79 62.83 -9.01
N TYR A 492 -9.66 63.01 -8.02
CA TYR A 492 -10.50 61.93 -7.49
C TYR A 492 -11.54 61.38 -8.49
N ALA A 493 -11.81 62.09 -9.58
CA ALA A 493 -12.63 61.61 -10.70
C ALA A 493 -11.84 60.77 -11.73
N GLY A 494 -10.55 60.52 -11.48
CA GLY A 494 -9.68 59.72 -12.36
C GLY A 494 -9.19 60.45 -13.60
N LYS A 495 -9.41 61.77 -13.70
CA LYS A 495 -8.88 62.60 -14.79
C LYS A 495 -7.43 63.00 -14.47
N GLU A 496 -6.53 62.79 -15.42
CA GLU A 496 -5.16 63.29 -15.32
C GLU A 496 -5.17 64.82 -15.34
N VAL A 497 -4.61 65.43 -14.30
CA VAL A 497 -4.58 66.88 -14.10
C VAL A 497 -3.18 67.47 -14.24
N LYS A 498 -2.13 66.66 -14.09
CA LYS A 498 -0.74 67.08 -14.28
C LYS A 498 0.13 65.87 -14.65
N ARG A 499 1.10 66.04 -15.56
CA ARG A 499 2.03 64.99 -15.98
C ARG A 499 3.45 65.54 -16.05
N TYR A 500 4.40 64.74 -15.56
CA TYR A 500 5.83 64.98 -15.57
C TYR A 500 6.49 63.85 -16.37
N PRO A 501 6.73 64.05 -17.68
CA PRO A 501 7.39 63.05 -18.52
C PRO A 501 8.84 62.76 -18.12
N ARG A 502 9.43 63.66 -17.32
CA ARG A 502 10.72 63.53 -16.64
C ARG A 502 10.63 64.26 -15.29
N VAL A 503 11.21 63.69 -14.24
CA VAL A 503 11.23 64.29 -12.89
C VAL A 503 12.64 64.75 -12.56
N ILE A 504 12.78 66.02 -12.15
CA ILE A 504 14.08 66.61 -11.77
C ILE A 504 14.13 66.66 -10.24
N ASN A 505 15.26 66.23 -9.66
CA ASN A 505 15.51 66.20 -8.21
C ASN A 505 14.46 65.43 -7.37
N ASN A 506 13.67 64.54 -7.99
CA ASN A 506 12.56 63.84 -7.34
C ASN A 506 11.53 64.79 -6.69
N GLU A 507 11.33 65.98 -7.25
CA GLU A 507 10.35 66.95 -6.77
C GLU A 507 9.24 67.18 -7.81
N LEU A 508 8.02 67.37 -7.32
CA LEU A 508 6.83 67.66 -8.12
C LEU A 508 6.23 68.99 -7.69
N ASP A 509 6.17 69.93 -8.61
CA ASP A 509 5.54 71.24 -8.39
C ASP A 509 4.02 71.15 -8.63
N LEU A 510 3.24 71.26 -7.57
CA LEU A 510 1.78 71.15 -7.54
C LEU A 510 1.09 72.49 -7.22
N GLN A 511 1.79 73.63 -7.32
CA GLN A 511 1.25 74.94 -6.93
C GLN A 511 -0.06 75.30 -7.67
N ASP A 512 -0.16 74.95 -8.94
CA ASP A 512 -1.34 75.26 -9.78
C ASP A 512 -2.56 74.35 -9.52
N LEU A 513 -2.44 73.35 -8.65
CA LEU A 513 -3.54 72.44 -8.34
C LEU A 513 -4.39 72.99 -7.18
N PRO A 514 -5.73 73.01 -7.30
CA PRO A 514 -6.60 73.41 -6.19
C PRO A 514 -6.51 72.43 -5.01
N SER A 515 -6.83 72.90 -3.81
CA SER A 515 -6.90 72.07 -2.60
C SER A 515 -7.80 70.86 -2.81
N GLY A 516 -7.34 69.67 -2.44
CA GLY A 516 -8.08 68.45 -2.73
C GLY A 516 -7.26 67.17 -2.58
N ILE A 517 -7.92 66.04 -2.85
CA ILE A 517 -7.29 64.71 -2.84
C ILE A 517 -6.86 64.34 -4.25
N TYR A 518 -5.61 63.94 -4.39
CA TYR A 518 -5.04 63.48 -5.65
C TYR A 518 -4.40 62.10 -5.51
N ILE A 519 -4.36 61.38 -6.62
CA ILE A 519 -3.59 60.14 -6.76
C ILE A 519 -2.39 60.45 -7.64
N VAL A 520 -1.19 60.19 -7.11
CA VAL A 520 0.08 60.33 -7.83
C VAL A 520 0.53 58.95 -8.26
N ASN A 521 0.59 58.72 -9.57
CA ASN A 521 1.22 57.56 -10.16
C ASN A 521 2.67 57.90 -10.49
N ILE A 522 3.59 57.09 -9.97
CA ILE A 522 5.04 57.26 -10.09
C ILE A 522 5.55 56.06 -10.86
N ASP A 523 5.98 56.30 -12.09
CA ASP A 523 6.68 55.30 -12.89
C ASP A 523 8.17 55.34 -12.55
N THR A 524 8.73 54.18 -12.28
CA THR A 524 10.15 53.98 -12.02
C THR A 524 10.73 52.96 -12.99
N GLU A 525 12.05 52.84 -13.04
CA GLU A 525 12.72 51.81 -13.85
C GLU A 525 12.39 50.37 -13.44
N ILE A 526 11.79 50.18 -12.25
CA ILE A 526 11.41 48.87 -11.70
C ILE A 526 9.89 48.67 -11.58
N GLY A 527 9.06 49.66 -11.96
CA GLY A 527 7.59 49.55 -11.96
C GLY A 527 6.85 50.82 -11.56
N THR A 528 5.52 50.75 -11.55
CA THR A 528 4.61 51.88 -11.25
C THR A 528 4.01 51.76 -9.86
N LEU A 529 4.02 52.85 -9.09
CA LEU A 529 3.38 52.97 -7.77
C LEU A 529 2.33 54.09 -7.76
N SER A 530 1.20 53.86 -7.08
CA SER A 530 0.17 54.89 -6.86
C SER A 530 0.10 55.28 -5.38
N LYS A 531 0.18 56.57 -5.05
CA LYS A 531 0.04 57.10 -3.69
C LYS A 531 -0.98 58.23 -3.62
N LYS A 532 -1.76 58.24 -2.55
CA LYS A 532 -2.70 59.33 -2.25
C LYS A 532 -1.97 60.50 -1.61
N ILE A 533 -2.24 61.71 -2.08
CA ILE A 533 -1.78 62.96 -1.46
C ILE A 533 -2.96 63.88 -1.16
N ILE A 534 -2.77 64.77 -0.19
CA ILE A 534 -3.69 65.84 0.15
C ILE A 534 -3.01 67.16 -0.20
N LYS A 535 -3.53 67.90 -1.17
CA LYS A 535 -3.11 69.28 -1.49
C LYS A 535 -3.88 70.24 -0.60
N LYS A 536 -3.17 71.07 0.16
CA LYS A 536 -3.75 72.16 0.94
C LYS A 536 -3.92 73.42 0.10
#